data_AF-A0A0U1KVJ9-F1
#
_entry.id   AF-A0A0U1KVJ9-F1
#
_cell.length_a   1.000
_cell.length_b   1.000
_cell.length_c   1.000
_cell.angle_alpha   90.00
_cell.angle_beta   90.00
_cell.angle_gamma   90.00
#
_symmetry.space_group_name_H-M   'P 1'
#
loop_
_entity.id
_entity.type
_entity.pdbx_description
1 polymer ?
#
loop_
_entity_poly.entity_id
_entity_poly.type
_entity_poly.pdbx_seq_one_letter_code
_entity_poly.pdbx_strand_id
1 'polypeptide(L)'
;MKKVTLEQLKQLAINSKDDLRMKAHLVNRDITLYLHWSASHYGQFFYNYHINVDQDGSIYVSTDDLSKLKTHTWNRNSGAIGIVLECCYNADISDFGPEPPTEAQIEAMA
;
A
#
# COMPACT_ATOMS: atom_id res chain seq x y z
N MET A 1 4.39 7.77 -10.06
CA MET A 1 3.29 7.73 -9.07
C MET A 1 2.65 9.09 -8.92
N LYS A 2 1.45 9.15 -8.34
CA LYS A 2 0.70 10.38 -8.11
C LYS A 2 0.52 10.59 -6.61
N LYS A 3 0.93 11.75 -6.10
CA LYS A 3 0.67 12.16 -4.71
C LYS A 3 -0.83 12.45 -4.54
N VAL A 4 -1.44 11.95 -3.48
CA VAL A 4 -2.86 12.13 -3.17
C VAL A 4 -3.07 12.48 -1.71
N THR A 5 -4.19 13.13 -1.42
CA THR A 5 -4.70 13.30 -0.05
C THR A 5 -5.52 12.08 0.38
N LEU A 6 -5.79 11.95 1.69
CA LEU A 6 -6.69 10.91 2.21
C LEU A 6 -8.10 11.00 1.62
N GLU A 7 -8.63 12.21 1.41
CA GLU A 7 -9.96 12.37 0.78
C GLU A 7 -9.95 11.90 -0.68
N GLN A 8 -8.90 12.20 -1.44
CA GLN A 8 -8.75 11.67 -2.80
C GLN A 8 -8.60 10.14 -2.82
N LEU A 9 -7.82 9.59 -1.88
CA LEU A 9 -7.66 8.14 -1.74
C LEU A 9 -9.00 7.47 -1.38
N LYS A 10 -9.79 8.07 -0.49
CA LYS A 10 -11.14 7.61 -0.17
C LYS A 10 -12.04 7.59 -1.40
N GLN A 11 -11.99 8.62 -2.26
CA GLN A 11 -12.75 8.61 -3.51
C GLN A 11 -12.30 7.49 -4.45
N LEU A 12 -10.98 7.24 -4.57
CA LEU A 12 -10.47 6.08 -5.33
C LEU A 12 -11.01 4.76 -4.75
N ALA A 13 -11.03 4.61 -3.43
CA ALA A 13 -11.55 3.41 -2.77
C ALA A 13 -13.06 3.22 -2.99
N ILE A 14 -13.85 4.30 -2.94
CA ILE A 14 -15.29 4.27 -3.24
C ILE A 14 -15.51 3.84 -4.70
N ASN A 15 -14.80 4.44 -5.64
CA ASN A 15 -14.94 4.17 -7.07
C ASN A 15 -14.56 2.73 -7.45
N SER A 16 -13.54 2.16 -6.79
CA SER A 16 -13.09 0.78 -7.04
C SER A 16 -13.80 -0.29 -6.21
N LYS A 17 -14.72 0.10 -5.30
CA LYS A 17 -15.27 -0.79 -4.26
C LYS A 17 -15.99 -2.01 -4.82
N ASP A 18 -16.84 -1.82 -5.82
CA ASP A 18 -17.67 -2.91 -6.36
C ASP A 18 -16.81 -3.92 -7.14
N ASP A 19 -15.85 -3.45 -7.94
CA ASP A 19 -14.90 -4.31 -8.63
C ASP A 19 -13.98 -5.06 -7.66
N LEU A 20 -13.51 -4.38 -6.61
CA LEU A 20 -12.74 -5.01 -5.54
C LEU A 20 -13.53 -6.12 -4.85
N ARG A 21 -14.79 -5.84 -4.49
CA ARG A 21 -15.70 -6.79 -3.85
C ARG A 21 -15.95 -8.00 -4.76
N MET A 22 -16.28 -7.77 -6.03
CA MET A 22 -16.47 -8.84 -7.01
C MET A 22 -15.22 -9.73 -7.12
N LYS A 23 -14.04 -9.14 -7.30
CA LYS A 23 -12.77 -9.87 -7.40
C LYS A 23 -12.43 -10.65 -6.13
N ALA A 24 -12.75 -10.11 -4.96
CA ALA A 24 -12.56 -10.80 -3.69
C ALA A 24 -13.50 -12.00 -3.54
N HIS A 25 -14.77 -11.86 -3.91
CA HIS A 25 -15.74 -12.98 -3.87
C HIS A 25 -15.38 -14.11 -4.84
N LEU A 26 -14.81 -13.81 -6.01
CA LEU A 26 -14.31 -14.83 -6.94
C LEU A 26 -13.21 -15.72 -6.34
N VAL A 27 -12.52 -15.24 -5.29
CA VAL A 27 -11.54 -16.01 -4.52
C VAL A 27 -12.04 -16.36 -3.11
N ASN A 28 -13.37 -16.36 -2.91
CA ASN A 28 -14.06 -16.73 -1.67
C ASN A 28 -13.57 -15.97 -0.43
N ARG A 29 -13.48 -14.64 -0.54
CA ARG A 29 -12.95 -13.76 0.51
C ARG A 29 -13.55 -12.35 0.44
N ASP A 30 -13.46 -11.60 1.53
CA ASP A 30 -13.73 -10.16 1.57
C ASP A 30 -12.53 -9.30 1.15
N ILE A 31 -12.78 -8.04 0.75
CA ILE A 31 -11.71 -7.09 0.41
C ILE A 31 -10.67 -7.07 1.54
N THR A 32 -9.41 -7.35 1.20
CA THR A 32 -8.33 -7.44 2.18
C THR A 32 -7.26 -6.39 1.91
N LEU A 33 -6.82 -5.71 2.96
CA LEU A 33 -5.67 -4.80 2.92
C LEU A 33 -4.43 -5.57 3.37
N TYR A 34 -3.33 -5.47 2.62
CA TYR A 34 -2.04 -6.01 3.02
C TYR A 34 -1.09 -4.86 3.29
N LEU A 35 -0.59 -4.82 4.52
CA LEU A 35 0.38 -3.83 4.96
C LEU A 35 1.79 -4.40 4.82
N HIS A 36 2.70 -3.61 4.29
CA HIS A 36 4.10 -3.97 4.02
C HIS A 36 5.02 -2.81 4.41
N TRP A 37 6.31 -3.11 4.56
CA TRP A 37 7.39 -2.13 4.39
C TRP A 37 8.24 -2.55 3.18
N SER A 38 8.91 -1.60 2.52
CA SER A 38 9.59 -1.89 1.25
C SER A 38 11.00 -2.46 1.38
N ALA A 39 11.59 -2.42 2.59
CA ALA A 39 12.99 -2.76 2.86
C ALA A 39 13.93 -1.90 2.00
N SER A 40 13.58 -0.63 1.89
CA SER A 40 14.14 0.33 0.96
C SER A 40 14.26 1.71 1.59
N HIS A 41 14.74 2.66 0.81
CA HIS A 41 14.86 4.04 1.26
C HIS A 41 13.50 4.74 1.32
N TYR A 42 13.39 5.74 2.20
CA TYR A 42 12.40 6.79 2.09
C TYR A 42 12.38 7.36 0.65
N GLY A 43 11.20 7.71 0.14
CA GLY A 43 11.00 8.24 -1.21
C GLY A 43 11.20 7.23 -2.35
N GLN A 44 11.49 5.96 -2.09
CA GLN A 44 11.69 4.94 -3.14
C GLN A 44 10.41 4.15 -3.43
N PHE A 45 9.57 4.63 -4.35
CA PHE A 45 8.25 4.03 -4.57
C PHE A 45 8.20 2.80 -5.51
N PHE A 46 7.25 1.89 -5.28
CA PHE A 46 7.09 0.65 -6.06
C PHE A 46 5.71 0.46 -6.71
N TYR A 47 5.68 0.16 -8.01
CA TYR A 47 4.44 -0.10 -8.76
C TYR A 47 3.73 -1.40 -8.36
N ASN A 48 4.39 -2.27 -7.61
CA ASN A 48 3.87 -3.54 -7.09
C ASN A 48 2.81 -3.36 -5.99
N TYR A 49 2.73 -2.17 -5.38
CA TYR A 49 1.71 -1.80 -4.40
C TYR A 49 0.75 -0.78 -4.98
N HIS A 50 -0.45 -0.68 -4.42
CA HIS A 50 -1.41 0.33 -4.84
C HIS A 50 -1.08 1.69 -4.22
N ILE A 51 -0.74 1.66 -2.93
CA ILE A 51 -0.54 2.81 -2.05
C ILE A 51 0.87 2.69 -1.46
N ASN A 52 1.64 3.78 -1.54
CA ASN A 52 3.00 3.90 -1.00
C ASN A 52 3.00 5.12 -0.07
N VAL A 53 3.52 4.96 1.14
CA VAL A 53 3.54 6.00 2.19
C VAL A 53 4.98 6.40 2.46
N ASP A 54 5.30 7.65 2.16
CA ASP A 54 6.64 8.21 2.29
C ASP A 54 6.96 8.61 3.75
N GLN A 55 8.22 8.97 4.02
CA GLN A 55 8.75 9.32 5.35
C GLN A 55 7.90 10.35 6.11
N ASP A 56 7.36 11.34 5.40
CA ASP A 56 6.54 12.43 5.93
C ASP A 56 5.06 12.05 6.11
N GLY A 57 4.71 10.78 5.92
CA GLY A 57 3.33 10.28 5.93
C GLY A 57 2.56 10.59 4.65
N SER A 58 3.21 11.16 3.63
CA SER A 58 2.52 11.50 2.40
C SER A 58 2.25 10.30 1.51
N ILE A 59 1.09 10.32 0.85
CA ILE A 59 0.52 9.15 0.18
C ILE A 59 0.69 9.27 -1.33
N TYR A 60 1.21 8.20 -1.94
CA TYR A 60 1.39 8.07 -3.38
C TYR A 60 0.67 6.83 -3.89
N VAL A 61 -0.10 7.00 -4.98
CA VAL A 61 -0.78 5.90 -5.65
C VAL A 61 -0.11 5.56 -6.97
N SER A 62 -0.09 4.25 -7.27
CA SER A 62 0.50 3.71 -8.49
C SER A 62 -0.53 3.42 -9.59
N THR A 63 -1.80 3.75 -9.34
CA THR A 63 -2.96 3.50 -10.20
C THR A 63 -4.13 4.40 -9.78
N ASP A 64 -4.99 4.80 -10.73
CA ASP A 64 -6.26 5.48 -10.43
C ASP A 64 -7.44 4.47 -10.26
N ASP A 65 -7.17 3.16 -10.32
CA ASP A 65 -8.12 2.09 -9.98
C ASP A 65 -7.47 1.11 -9.00
N LEU A 66 -8.00 1.05 -7.77
CA LEU A 66 -7.53 0.16 -6.70
C LEU A 66 -7.94 -1.30 -6.89
N SER A 67 -8.80 -1.62 -7.86
CA SER A 67 -9.16 -2.99 -8.20
C SER A 67 -8.15 -3.66 -9.14
N LYS A 68 -7.22 -2.88 -9.73
CA LYS A 68 -6.21 -3.37 -10.67
C LYS A 68 -5.29 -4.37 -9.98
N LEU A 69 -5.07 -5.53 -10.59
CA LEU A 69 -4.18 -6.54 -10.00
C LEU A 69 -2.75 -5.99 -9.86
N LYS A 70 -2.19 -6.13 -8.67
CA LYS A 70 -0.80 -5.80 -8.32
C LYS A 70 -0.10 -7.02 -7.70
N THR A 71 1.21 -7.00 -7.60
CA THR A 71 2.02 -8.17 -7.22
C THR A 71 2.75 -7.96 -5.90
N HIS A 72 1.98 -7.68 -4.83
CA HIS A 72 2.51 -7.39 -3.48
C HIS A 72 2.46 -8.60 -2.53
N THR A 73 1.51 -9.52 -2.70
CA THR A 73 1.35 -10.67 -1.81
C THR A 73 1.05 -11.93 -2.62
N TRP A 74 2.02 -12.83 -2.73
CA TRP A 74 1.88 -14.07 -3.48
C TRP A 74 0.59 -14.82 -3.10
N ASN A 75 -0.15 -15.26 -4.11
CA ASN A 75 -1.43 -15.96 -4.00
C ASN A 75 -2.56 -15.21 -3.25
N ARG A 76 -2.41 -13.90 -3.01
CA ARG A 76 -3.39 -13.11 -2.23
C ARG A 76 -3.76 -11.76 -2.84
N ASN A 77 -3.38 -11.51 -4.09
CA ASN A 77 -3.52 -10.20 -4.75
C ASN A 77 -4.93 -9.88 -5.29
N SER A 78 -5.70 -10.88 -5.75
CA SER A 78 -7.02 -10.63 -6.35
C SER A 78 -8.03 -10.10 -5.32
N GLY A 79 -8.65 -8.94 -5.60
CA GLY A 79 -9.60 -8.31 -4.65
C GLY A 79 -8.92 -7.81 -3.37
N ALA A 80 -7.65 -7.42 -3.45
CA ALA A 80 -6.88 -6.89 -2.34
C ALA A 80 -6.09 -5.64 -2.71
N ILE A 81 -5.79 -4.83 -1.70
CA ILE A 81 -5.01 -3.61 -1.82
C ILE A 81 -3.71 -3.80 -1.02
N GLY A 82 -2.58 -3.83 -1.71
CA GLY A 82 -1.26 -3.67 -1.09
C GLY A 82 -0.94 -2.22 -0.77
N ILE A 83 -0.55 -1.98 0.48
CA ILE A 83 -0.10 -0.71 1.06
C ILE A 83 1.32 -0.93 1.57
N VAL A 84 2.25 -0.03 1.23
CA VAL A 84 3.65 -0.15 1.64
C VAL A 84 4.14 1.14 2.30
N LEU A 85 4.88 1.01 3.40
CA LEU A 85 5.70 2.08 3.95
C LEU A 85 7.07 2.06 3.25
N GLU A 86 7.51 3.21 2.75
CA GLU A 86 8.86 3.34 2.21
C GLU A 86 9.86 3.51 3.35
N CYS A 87 10.46 2.42 3.80
CA CYS A 87 11.36 2.41 4.95
C CYS A 87 12.07 1.05 5.08
N CYS A 88 12.79 0.89 6.19
CA CYS A 88 13.56 -0.28 6.59
C CYS A 88 14.73 -0.59 5.65
N TYR A 89 15.36 0.44 5.08
CA TYR A 89 16.61 0.26 4.35
C TYR A 89 17.64 -0.42 5.24
N ASN A 90 18.20 -1.54 4.77
CA ASN A 90 19.23 -2.31 5.49
C ASN A 90 18.79 -2.80 6.90
N ALA A 91 17.49 -3.00 7.11
CA ALA A 91 16.98 -3.63 8.32
C ALA A 91 17.40 -5.11 8.42
N ASP A 92 17.49 -5.61 9.66
CA ASP A 92 17.73 -7.02 9.96
C ASP A 92 16.76 -7.53 11.04
N ILE A 93 17.05 -8.70 11.61
CA ILE A 93 16.18 -9.34 12.62
C ILE A 93 16.18 -8.62 13.98
N SER A 94 17.12 -7.71 14.21
CA SER A 94 17.38 -7.05 15.48
C SER A 94 17.18 -5.53 15.43
N ASP A 95 17.26 -4.92 14.24
CA ASP A 95 17.17 -3.48 14.03
C ASP A 95 16.39 -3.14 12.74
N PHE A 96 15.65 -2.02 12.77
CA PHE A 96 14.88 -1.53 11.62
C PHE A 96 15.72 -0.78 10.58
N GLY A 97 17.05 -0.74 10.75
CA GLY A 97 17.97 -0.05 9.88
C GLY A 97 18.01 1.46 10.12
N PRO A 98 18.87 2.18 9.37
CA PRO A 98 18.99 3.65 9.44
C PRO A 98 17.71 4.42 9.07
N GLU A 99 16.74 3.77 8.43
CA GLU A 99 15.51 4.39 7.95
C GLU A 99 14.29 3.63 8.50
N PRO A 100 14.07 3.61 9.82
CA PRO A 100 12.96 2.86 10.43
C PRO A 100 11.59 3.47 10.05
N PRO A 101 10.48 2.74 10.22
CA PRO A 101 9.15 3.34 10.03
C PRO A 101 8.97 4.58 10.92
N THR A 102 8.51 5.69 10.36
CA THR A 102 8.25 6.92 11.13
C THR A 102 6.87 6.93 11.77
N GLU A 103 6.67 7.74 12.81
CA GLU A 103 5.33 7.95 13.39
C GLU A 103 4.32 8.46 12.34
N ALA A 104 4.76 9.35 11.44
CA ALA A 104 3.91 9.87 10.37
C ALA A 104 3.51 8.78 9.37
N GLN A 105 4.41 7.85 9.05
CA GLN A 105 4.10 6.68 8.23
C GLN A 105 3.08 5.76 8.89
N ILE A 106 3.26 5.48 10.18
CA ILE A 106 2.37 4.61 10.96
C ILE A 106 0.97 5.24 11.05
N GLU A 107 0.88 6.53 11.36
CA GLU A 107 -0.39 7.26 11.45
C GLU A 107 -1.11 7.34 10.10
N ALA A 108 -0.38 7.58 9.00
CA ALA A 108 -0.98 7.63 7.67
C ALA A 108 -1.53 6.27 7.20
N MET A 109 -1.07 5.17 7.79
CA MET A 109 -1.50 3.81 7.46
C MET A 109 -2.65 3.30 8.34
N ALA A 110 -2.84 3.85 9.54
CA ALA A 110 -3.86 3.44 10.52
C ALA A 110 -5.29 3.87 10.12
#